data_AF-A0A800F3L1-F1
#
_entry.id   AF-A0A800F3L1-F1
#
_cell.length_a   1.000
_cell.length_b   1.000
_cell.length_c   1.000
_cell.angle_alpha   90.00
_cell.angle_beta   90.00
_cell.angle_gamma   90.00
#
_symmetry.space_group_name_H-M   'P 1'
#
loop_
_entity.id
_entity.type
_entity.pdbx_description
1 polymer ?
#
loop_
_entity_poly.entity_id
_entity_poly.type
_entity_poly.pdbx_seq_one_letter_code
_entity_poly.pdbx_strand_id
1 'polypeptide(L)'
;MDEIAIAREIPIEDLLAEVESIVNSGTKLNIDYYINELLDEEQQGMIYDYFYEAETADLDLAYDELSDEGFERYEIQVYRIKFMSDLGN
;
A
#
# COMPACT_ATOMS: atom_id res chain seq x y z
N MET A 1 3.80 3.40 -10.61
CA MET A 1 5.04 3.38 -9.80
C MET A 1 6.16 2.63 -10.50
N ASP A 2 5.83 1.61 -11.29
CA ASP A 2 6.79 0.85 -12.09
C ASP A 2 7.63 1.72 -13.02
N GLU A 3 7.04 2.72 -13.67
CA GLU A 3 7.79 3.67 -14.51
C GLU A 3 8.85 4.45 -13.72
N ILE A 4 8.58 4.77 -12.44
CA ILE A 4 9.52 5.46 -11.56
C ILE A 4 10.66 4.52 -11.17
N ALA A 5 10.35 3.26 -10.85
CA ALA A 5 11.34 2.24 -10.54
C ALA A 5 12.28 2.01 -11.74
N ILE A 6 11.71 1.87 -12.95
CA ILE A 6 12.45 1.73 -14.21
C ILE A 6 13.32 2.96 -14.47
N ALA A 7 12.77 4.17 -14.36
CA ALA A 7 13.51 5.40 -14.60
C ALA A 7 14.67 5.62 -13.62
N ARG A 8 14.56 5.04 -12.41
CA ARG A 8 15.59 5.10 -11.37
C ARG A 8 16.51 3.88 -11.34
N GLU A 9 16.28 2.90 -12.21
CA GLU A 9 17.03 1.62 -12.27
C GLU A 9 17.07 0.89 -10.92
N ILE A 10 15.98 0.97 -10.14
CA ILE A 10 15.85 0.27 -8.86
C ILE A 10 14.74 -0.79 -8.91
N PRO A 11 14.85 -1.87 -8.11
CA PRO A 11 13.74 -2.78 -7.85
C PRO A 11 12.51 -2.04 -7.31
N ILE A 12 11.31 -2.55 -7.61
CA ILE A 12 10.06 -1.96 -7.13
C ILE A 12 9.96 -2.05 -5.60
N GLU A 13 10.53 -3.09 -5.01
CA GLU A 13 10.60 -3.31 -3.56
C GLU A 13 11.43 -2.22 -2.87
N ASP A 14 12.54 -1.79 -3.49
CA ASP A 14 13.38 -0.71 -2.98
C ASP A 14 12.65 0.64 -3.08
N LEU A 15 11.92 0.86 -4.18
CA LEU A 15 11.07 2.05 -4.32
C LEU A 15 9.98 2.09 -3.25
N LEU A 16 9.31 0.97 -2.98
CA LEU A 16 8.28 0.88 -1.94
C LEU A 16 8.85 1.16 -0.56
N ALA A 17 10.05 0.66 -0.24
CA ALA A 17 10.73 0.95 1.01
C ALA A 17 11.07 2.45 1.16
N GLU A 18 11.51 3.11 0.09
CA GLU A 18 11.71 4.57 0.08
C GLU A 18 10.39 5.32 0.32
N VAL A 19 9.32 4.91 -0.36
CA VAL A 19 7.99 5.53 -0.23
C VAL A 19 7.45 5.36 1.19
N GLU A 20 7.57 4.17 1.79
CA GLU A 20 7.23 3.92 3.19
C GLU A 20 8.02 4.84 4.12
N SER A 21 9.33 5.00 3.90
CA SER A 21 10.15 5.92 4.70
C SER A 21 9.69 7.38 4.58
N ILE A 22 9.22 7.81 3.41
CA ILE A 22 8.69 9.16 3.18
C ILE A 22 7.37 9.34 3.93
N VAL A 23 6.45 8.38 3.83
CA VAL A 23 5.17 8.43 4.57
C VAL A 23 5.41 8.46 6.08
N ASN A 24 6.32 7.62 6.58
CA ASN A 24 6.69 7.58 8.00
C ASN A 24 7.36 8.87 8.51
N SER A 25 7.89 9.70 7.60
CA SER A 25 8.42 11.03 7.95
C SER A 25 7.32 12.10 8.13
N GLY A 26 6.06 11.72 7.89
CA GLY A 26 4.89 12.59 7.98
C GLY A 26 4.51 13.30 6.68
N THR A 27 5.12 12.89 5.57
CA THR A 27 4.81 13.45 4.25
C THR A 27 3.57 12.75 3.68
N LYS A 28 2.52 13.54 3.40
CA LYS A 28 1.35 13.03 2.66
C LYS A 28 1.70 12.85 1.19
N LEU A 29 1.63 11.60 0.73
CA LEU A 29 1.74 11.21 -0.67
C LEU A 29 0.37 10.83 -1.20
N ASN A 30 0.05 11.30 -2.40
CA ASN A 30 -1.07 10.79 -3.17
C ASN A 30 -0.52 9.78 -4.19
N ILE A 31 -0.88 8.51 -3.99
CA ILE A 31 -0.55 7.40 -4.90
C ILE A 31 -1.82 6.78 -5.52
N ASP A 32 -2.95 7.49 -5.48
CA ASP A 32 -4.26 6.99 -5.89
C ASP A 32 -4.27 6.51 -7.34
N TYR A 33 -3.55 7.22 -8.22
CA TYR A 33 -3.40 6.83 -9.62
C TYR A 33 -2.89 5.39 -9.74
N TYR A 34 -1.88 5.03 -8.95
CA TYR A 34 -1.27 3.71 -9.02
C TYR A 34 -2.14 2.64 -8.34
N ILE A 35 -2.81 3.00 -7.24
CA ILE A 35 -3.77 2.12 -6.57
C ILE A 35 -4.91 1.75 -7.53
N ASN A 36 -5.46 2.73 -8.26
CA ASN A 36 -6.56 2.53 -9.20
C ASN A 36 -6.17 1.69 -10.43
N GLU A 37 -4.86 1.52 -10.71
CA GLU A 37 -4.37 0.60 -11.74
C GLU A 37 -4.27 -0.84 -11.23
N LEU A 38 -4.03 -1.02 -9.92
CA LEU A 38 -3.86 -2.33 -9.30
C LEU A 38 -5.18 -2.91 -8.78
N LEU A 39 -6.03 -2.09 -8.18
CA LEU A 39 -7.19 -2.50 -7.41
C LEU A 39 -8.42 -1.73 -7.86
N ASP A 40 -9.53 -2.45 -8.05
CA ASP A 40 -10.82 -1.82 -8.28
C ASP A 40 -11.41 -1.21 -6.98
N GLU A 41 -12.51 -0.47 -7.10
CA GLU A 41 -13.12 0.23 -5.96
C GLU A 41 -13.60 -0.73 -4.86
N GLU A 42 -14.03 -1.94 -5.22
CA GLU A 42 -14.52 -2.94 -4.27
C GLU A 42 -13.36 -3.51 -3.45
N GLN A 43 -12.29 -3.90 -4.15
CA GLN A 43 -11.04 -4.37 -3.58
C GLN A 43 -10.41 -3.33 -2.65
N GLN A 44 -10.35 -2.07 -3.09
CA GLN A 44 -9.86 -0.97 -2.26
C GLN A 44 -10.68 -0.80 -0.98
N GLY A 45 -12.01 -0.93 -1.08
CA GLY A 45 -12.92 -0.88 0.07
C GLY A 45 -12.62 -1.99 1.10
N MET A 46 -12.42 -3.22 0.65
CA MET A 46 -12.09 -4.34 1.54
C MET A 46 -10.80 -4.13 2.32
N ILE A 47 -9.73 -3.70 1.63
CA ILE A 47 -8.44 -3.45 2.29
C ILE A 47 -8.54 -2.24 3.24
N TYR A 48 -9.30 -1.21 2.86
CA TYR A 48 -9.58 -0.08 3.74
C TYR A 48 -10.27 -0.51 5.03
N ASP A 49 -11.37 -1.26 4.92
CA ASP A 49 -12.14 -1.72 6.07
C ASP A 49 -11.28 -2.57 7.00
N TYR A 50 -10.45 -3.46 6.44
CA TYR A 50 -9.46 -4.23 7.21
C TYR A 50 -8.53 -3.31 8.02
N PHE A 51 -7.81 -2.38 7.38
CA PHE A 51 -6.85 -1.54 8.10
C PHE A 51 -7.52 -0.53 9.04
N TYR A 52 -8.77 -0.13 8.76
CA TYR A 52 -9.54 0.75 9.62
C TYR A 52 -9.93 0.08 10.94
N GLU A 53 -10.22 -1.22 10.91
CA GLU A 53 -10.57 -2.02 12.09
C GLU A 53 -9.35 -2.64 12.79
N ALA A 54 -8.25 -2.86 12.06
CA ALA A 54 -7.05 -3.49 12.60
C ALA A 54 -6.35 -2.65 13.67
N GLU A 55 -5.87 -3.31 14.74
CA GLU A 55 -5.08 -2.65 15.79
C GLU A 55 -3.68 -2.24 15.31
N THR A 56 -3.20 -2.85 14.22
CA THR A 56 -1.87 -2.62 13.65
C THR A 56 -1.93 -2.69 12.13
N ALA A 57 -1.17 -1.82 11.47
CA ALA A 57 -0.90 -1.90 10.04
C ALA A 57 0.31 -2.81 9.78
N ASP A 58 0.37 -3.99 10.40
CA ASP A 58 1.40 -4.97 10.11
C ASP A 58 1.09 -5.67 8.79
N LEU A 59 2.08 -5.76 7.90
CA LEU A 59 1.86 -6.29 6.54
C LEU A 59 1.70 -7.81 6.52
N ASP A 60 2.41 -8.52 7.39
CA ASP A 60 2.34 -9.99 7.42
C ASP A 60 0.98 -10.42 7.99
N LEU A 61 0.50 -9.76 9.04
CA LEU A 61 -0.86 -9.97 9.55
C LEU A 61 -1.93 -9.63 8.51
N ALA A 62 -1.78 -8.51 7.80
CA ALA A 62 -2.70 -8.13 6.75
C ALA A 62 -2.74 -9.16 5.61
N TYR A 63 -1.58 -9.70 5.24
CA TYR A 63 -1.51 -10.73 4.21
C TYR A 63 -2.14 -12.05 4.66
N ASP A 64 -1.93 -12.47 5.90
CA ASP A 64 -2.54 -13.69 6.44
C ASP A 64 -4.08 -13.62 6.40
N GLU A 65 -4.67 -12.46 6.65
CA GLU A 65 -6.13 -12.26 6.64
C GLU A 65 -6.71 -12.04 5.22
N LEU A 66 -6.03 -11.26 4.38
CA LEU A 66 -6.56 -10.84 3.07
C LEU A 66 -6.18 -11.80 1.93
N SER A 67 -5.20 -12.69 2.12
CA SER A 67 -4.79 -13.62 1.05
C SER A 67 -5.88 -14.62 0.67
N ASP A 68 -6.75 -15.00 1.62
CA ASP A 68 -7.90 -15.88 1.37
C ASP A 68 -8.97 -15.21 0.49
N GLU A 69 -9.05 -13.88 0.49
CA GLU A 69 -9.92 -13.07 -0.37
C GLU A 69 -9.29 -12.82 -1.77
N GLY A 70 -8.11 -13.39 -2.03
CA GLY A 70 -7.45 -13.36 -3.33
C GLY A 70 -6.49 -12.18 -3.55
N PHE A 71 -6.15 -11.44 -2.49
CA PHE A 71 -5.20 -10.34 -2.57
C PHE A 71 -3.74 -10.82 -2.62
N GLU A 72 -2.96 -10.22 -3.51
CA GLU A 72 -1.52 -10.39 -3.51
C GLU A 72 -0.87 -9.51 -2.42
N ARG A 73 0.21 -10.01 -1.81
CA ARG A 73 0.95 -9.27 -0.77
C ARG A 73 1.38 -7.87 -1.24
N TYR A 74 1.71 -7.74 -2.52
CA TYR A 74 2.09 -6.48 -3.16
C TYR A 74 0.94 -5.47 -3.15
N GLU A 75 -0.27 -5.90 -3.50
CA GLU A 75 -1.46 -5.04 -3.55
C GLU A 75 -1.79 -4.49 -2.16
N ILE A 76 -1.74 -5.37 -1.15
CA ILE A 76 -1.94 -5.01 0.26
C ILE A 76 -0.88 -4.01 0.71
N GLN A 77 0.39 -4.23 0.36
CA GLN A 77 1.48 -3.33 0.72
C GLN A 77 1.29 -1.93 0.13
N VAL A 78 0.94 -1.84 -1.15
CA VAL A 78 0.72 -0.55 -1.83
C VAL A 78 -0.46 0.19 -1.20
N TYR A 79 -1.57 -0.51 -0.92
CA TYR A 79 -2.73 0.09 -0.26
C TYR A 79 -2.44 0.52 1.18
N ARG A 80 -1.70 -0.30 1.93
CA ARG A 80 -1.22 0.04 3.27
C ARG A 80 -0.44 1.35 3.29
N ILE A 81 0.44 1.59 2.32
CA ILE A 81 1.19 2.86 2.20
C ILE A 81 0.22 4.04 2.05
N LYS A 82 -0.80 3.91 1.20
CA LYS A 82 -1.85 4.92 1.04
C LYS A 82 -2.57 5.16 2.37
N PHE A 83 -3.01 4.09 3.03
CA PHE A 83 -3.71 4.16 4.31
C PHE A 83 -2.88 4.90 5.37
N MET A 84 -1.60 4.57 5.50
CA MET A 84 -0.68 5.23 6.43
C MET A 84 -0.43 6.69 6.07
N SER A 85 -0.39 7.04 4.78
CA SER A 85 -0.27 8.42 4.32
C SER A 85 -1.50 9.27 4.63
N ASP A 86 -2.70 8.68 4.49
CA ASP A 86 -3.98 9.37 4.68
C ASP A 86 -4.37 9.50 6.16
N LEU A 87 -4.17 8.47 6.97
CA LEU A 87 -4.62 8.36 8.38
C LEU A 87 -3.50 8.46 9.42
N GLY A 88 -2.24 8.21 9.04
CA GLY A 88 -1.08 8.25 9.95
C GLY A 88 -0.59 9.66 10.30
N ASN A 89 -1.22 10.71 9.76
CA ASN A 89 -0.85 12.13 9.93
C ASN A 89 -2.06 13.04 10.19
#